data_AF-A0A7Y8LLI8-F1
#
_entry.id   AF-A0A7Y8LLI8-F1
#
_cell.length_a   1.000
_cell.length_b   1.000
_cell.length_c   1.000
_cell.angle_alpha   90.00
_cell.angle_beta   90.00
_cell.angle_gamma   90.00
#
_symmetry.space_group_name_H-M   'P 1'
#
loop_
_entity.id
_entity.type
_entity.pdbx_description
1 polymer ?
#
loop_
_entity_poly.entity_id
_entity_poly.type
_entity_poly.pdbx_seq_one_letter_code
_entity_poly.pdbx_strand_id
1 'polypeptide(L)'
;MNYRSIKTLGELKKSSYKVLPIKDELRKNLIHSLKNGHNPFEGILGYDDSVIPDIQTAVLSRHNIILLGLRGQAKTRIARLFINLLDEFIPVISGTELNDNP
;
A
#
# COMPACT_ATOMS: atom_id res chain seq x y z
N MET A 1 5.32 17.60 -4.38
CA MET A 1 4.22 18.38 -4.98
C MET A 1 3.09 18.45 -3.97
N ASN A 2 2.44 19.60 -3.82
CA ASN A 2 1.31 19.74 -2.90
C ASN A 2 0.01 19.45 -3.66
N TYR A 3 -0.51 18.23 -3.56
CA TYR A 3 -1.76 17.84 -4.24
C TYR A 3 -2.98 18.63 -3.75
N ARG A 4 -2.91 19.29 -2.58
CA ARG A 4 -4.02 20.08 -2.03
C ARG A 4 -4.34 21.37 -2.82
N SER A 5 -3.42 21.83 -3.67
CA SER A 5 -3.65 23.01 -4.51
C SER A 5 -4.31 22.68 -5.85
N ILE A 6 -4.42 21.41 -6.22
CA ILE A 6 -5.04 20.95 -7.48
C ILE A 6 -6.55 20.85 -7.26
N LYS A 7 -7.33 21.60 -8.03
CA LYS A 7 -8.79 21.66 -7.88
C LYS A 7 -9.55 21.13 -9.10
N THR A 8 -8.87 20.93 -10.22
CA THR A 8 -9.51 20.48 -11.47
C THR A 8 -8.85 19.24 -12.03
N LEU A 9 -9.60 18.44 -12.79
CA LEU A 9 -9.07 17.29 -13.50
C LEU A 9 -7.96 17.69 -14.49
N GLY A 10 -8.09 18.85 -15.13
CA GLY A 10 -7.07 19.38 -16.03
C GLY A 10 -5.74 19.66 -15.32
N GLU A 11 -5.77 20.22 -14.12
CA GLU A 11 -4.59 20.42 -13.28
C GLU A 11 -4.02 19.09 -12.77
N LEU A 12 -4.88 18.13 -12.40
CA LEU A 12 -4.44 16.80 -11.97
C LEU A 12 -3.75 16.05 -13.11
N LYS A 13 -4.25 16.14 -14.35
CA LYS A 13 -3.60 15.56 -15.53
C LYS A 13 -2.29 16.23 -15.90
N LYS A 14 -2.15 17.53 -15.61
CA LYS A 14 -0.87 18.25 -15.73
C LYS A 14 0.10 17.88 -14.62
N SER A 15 -0.40 17.48 -13.45
CA SER A 15 0.40 16.85 -12.42
C SER A 15 0.80 15.44 -12.89
N SER A 16 1.96 14.96 -12.49
CA SER A 16 2.40 13.60 -12.86
C SER A 16 1.68 12.50 -12.06
N TYR A 17 0.47 12.78 -11.56
CA TYR A 17 -0.35 11.81 -10.85
C TYR A 17 -0.78 10.70 -11.80
N LYS A 18 -0.59 9.46 -11.36
CA LYS A 18 -1.04 8.27 -12.08
C LYS A 18 -1.78 7.39 -11.11
N VAL A 19 -2.98 6.99 -11.51
CA VAL A 19 -3.70 5.92 -10.84
C VAL A 19 -2.91 4.62 -11.00
N LEU A 20 -2.62 3.97 -9.89
CA LEU A 20 -1.99 2.66 -9.88
C LEU A 20 -2.98 1.61 -9.37
N PRO A 21 -2.98 0.39 -9.93
CA PRO A 21 -3.59 -0.74 -9.27
C PRO A 21 -2.99 -0.95 -7.88
N ILE A 22 -3.80 -1.37 -6.91
CA ILE A 22 -3.37 -1.60 -5.51
C ILE A 22 -2.11 -2.47 -5.44
N LYS A 23 -2.02 -3.53 -6.25
CA LYS A 23 -0.84 -4.40 -6.29
C LYS A 23 0.44 -3.68 -6.76
N ASP A 24 0.31 -2.75 -7.68
CA ASP A 24 1.44 -1.96 -8.18
C ASP A 24 1.87 -0.90 -7.17
N GLU A 25 0.91 -0.27 -6.49
CA GLU A 25 1.16 0.66 -5.40
C GLU A 25 1.90 -0.04 -4.24
N LEU A 26 1.37 -1.15 -3.74
CA LEU A 26 2.00 -1.97 -2.69
C LEU A 26 3.43 -2.37 -3.08
N ARG A 27 3.63 -2.84 -4.32
CA ARG A 27 4.96 -3.22 -4.81
C ARG A 27 5.91 -2.03 -4.87
N LYS A 28 5.48 -0.90 -5.44
CA LYS A 28 6.27 0.33 -5.56
C LYS A 28 6.69 0.84 -4.19
N ASN A 29 5.75 0.93 -3.26
CA ASN A 29 5.97 1.46 -1.93
C ASN A 29 6.82 0.49 -1.09
N LEU A 30 6.68 -0.83 -1.26
CA LEU A 30 7.56 -1.81 -0.63
C LEU A 30 9.00 -1.68 -1.12
N ILE A 31 9.23 -1.55 -2.43
CA ILE A 31 10.57 -1.33 -2.99
C ILE A 31 11.20 -0.06 -2.40
N HIS A 32 10.41 1.01 -2.26
CA HIS A 32 10.88 2.25 -1.65
C HIS A 32 11.27 2.04 -0.17
N SER A 33 10.42 1.38 0.61
CA SER A 33 10.67 1.08 2.01
C SER A 33 11.96 0.25 2.20
N LEU A 34 12.14 -0.81 1.41
CA LEU A 34 13.32 -1.68 1.47
C LEU A 34 14.61 -0.93 1.10
N LYS A 35 14.57 -0.05 0.08
CA LYS A 35 15.73 0.79 -0.28
C LYS A 35 16.16 1.74 0.83
N ASN A 36 15.22 2.18 1.65
CA ASN A 36 15.47 3.07 2.79
C ASN A 36 15.76 2.31 4.10
N GLY A 37 15.80 0.97 4.07
CA GLY A 37 16.01 0.15 5.27
C GLY A 37 14.82 0.16 6.24
N HIS A 38 13.63 0.57 5.79
CA HIS A 38 12.43 0.61 6.61
C HIS A 38 11.60 -0.67 6.42
N ASN A 39 11.22 -1.31 7.54
CA ASN A 39 10.33 -2.47 7.53
C ASN A 39 8.86 -2.02 7.69
N PRO A 40 8.01 -2.17 6.67
CA PRO A 40 6.61 -1.76 6.75
C PRO A 40 5.76 -2.62 7.70
N PHE A 41 6.30 -3.77 8.17
CA PHE A 41 5.62 -4.72 9.05
C PHE A 41 6.14 -4.66 10.50
N GLU A 42 6.54 -3.47 10.96
CA GLU A 42 7.04 -3.27 12.33
C GLU A 42 6.07 -3.78 13.41
N GLY A 43 6.63 -4.32 14.50
CA GLY A 43 5.89 -4.82 15.65
C GLY A 43 5.38 -6.27 15.52
N ILE A 44 5.62 -6.94 14.39
CA ILE A 44 5.48 -8.39 14.29
C ILE A 44 6.74 -9.05 14.86
N LEU A 45 6.60 -9.81 15.94
CA LEU A 45 7.73 -10.46 16.62
C LEU A 45 7.86 -11.92 16.19
N GLY A 46 9.08 -12.35 15.87
CA GLY A 46 9.40 -13.76 15.64
C GLY A 46 9.10 -14.29 14.23
N TYR A 47 8.77 -13.41 13.28
CA TYR A 47 8.53 -13.77 11.88
C TYR A 47 9.48 -13.11 10.88
N ASP A 48 10.52 -12.44 11.39
CA ASP A 48 11.52 -11.72 10.58
C ASP A 48 12.24 -12.65 9.58
N ASP A 49 12.47 -13.91 9.96
CA ASP A 49 13.17 -14.91 9.15
C ASP A 49 12.22 -15.91 8.44
N SER A 50 10.90 -15.70 8.46
CA SER A 50 9.93 -16.63 7.84
C SER A 50 8.80 -15.92 7.09
N VAL A 51 7.73 -15.56 7.81
CA VAL A 51 6.48 -15.07 7.22
C VAL A 51 6.66 -13.70 6.57
N ILE A 52 7.46 -12.81 7.17
CA ILE A 52 7.68 -11.46 6.62
C ILE A 52 8.41 -11.50 5.27
N PRO A 53 9.53 -12.23 5.11
CA PRO A 53 10.17 -12.43 3.81
C PRO A 53 9.24 -13.00 2.73
N ASP A 54 8.40 -13.98 3.08
CA ASP A 54 7.44 -14.59 2.13
C ASP A 54 6.39 -13.58 1.68
N ILE A 55 5.87 -12.77 2.61
CA ILE A 55 4.92 -11.69 2.28
C ILE A 55 5.57 -10.65 1.38
N GLN A 56 6.79 -10.21 1.69
CA GLN A 56 7.51 -9.26 0.85
C GLN A 56 7.69 -9.81 -0.57
N THR A 57 8.10 -11.07 -0.69
CA THR A 57 8.26 -11.75 -1.98
C THR A 57 6.94 -11.85 -2.75
N ALA A 58 5.83 -12.16 -2.07
CA ALA A 58 4.51 -12.24 -2.68
C ALA A 58 4.03 -10.87 -3.18
N VAL A 59 4.24 -9.79 -2.41
CA VAL A 59 3.93 -8.42 -2.82
C VAL A 59 4.78 -8.01 -4.02
N LEU A 60 6.09 -8.26 -3.97
CA LEU A 60 6.98 -8.01 -5.09
C LEU A 60 6.52 -8.79 -6.33
N SER A 61 6.02 -10.01 -6.18
CA SER A 61 5.52 -10.84 -7.29
C SER A 61 4.08 -10.53 -7.70
N ARG A 62 3.41 -9.56 -7.07
CA ARG A 62 1.99 -9.22 -7.31
C ARG A 62 1.02 -10.40 -7.09
N HIS A 63 1.39 -11.34 -6.23
CA HIS A 63 0.56 -12.50 -5.91
C HIS A 63 -0.64 -12.13 -5.02
N ASN A 64 -1.65 -12.98 -5.03
CA ASN A 64 -2.70 -12.95 -4.02
C ASN A 64 -2.17 -13.64 -2.76
N ILE A 65 -2.49 -13.10 -1.57
CA ILE A 65 -1.99 -13.60 -0.29
C ILE A 65 -3.19 -14.07 0.54
N ILE A 66 -3.09 -15.28 1.08
CA ILE A 66 -4.03 -15.81 2.07
C ILE A 66 -3.24 -16.11 3.34
N LEU A 67 -3.62 -15.50 4.47
CA LEU A 67 -3.00 -15.75 5.76
C LEU A 67 -3.76 -16.88 6.48
N LEU A 68 -3.15 -18.06 6.59
CA LEU A 68 -3.68 -19.23 7.30
C LEU A 68 -2.85 -19.53 8.54
N GLY A 69 -3.49 -20.04 9.60
CA GLY A 69 -2.80 -20.40 10.84
C GLY A 69 -3.74 -20.42 12.05
N LEU A 70 -3.21 -20.81 13.21
CA LEU A 70 -3.97 -20.93 14.46
C LEU A 70 -4.37 -19.56 15.05
N ARG A 71 -5.34 -19.56 15.97
CA ARG A 71 -5.77 -18.35 16.67
C ARG A 71 -4.58 -17.71 17.42
N GLY A 72 -4.49 -16.39 17.37
CA GLY A 72 -3.43 -15.63 18.07
C GLY A 72 -2.10 -15.49 17.30
N GLN A 73 -1.93 -16.09 16.13
CA GLN A 73 -0.69 -16.03 15.35
C GLN A 73 -0.52 -14.75 14.49
N ALA A 74 -0.97 -13.59 14.99
CA ALA A 74 -0.77 -12.28 14.36
C ALA A 74 -1.35 -12.06 12.93
N LYS A 75 -2.11 -12.99 12.33
CA LYS A 75 -2.71 -12.85 10.98
C LYS A 75 -3.40 -11.50 10.75
N THR A 76 -4.34 -11.14 11.62
CA THR A 76 -5.07 -9.86 11.53
C THR A 76 -4.15 -8.65 11.71
N ARG A 77 -3.10 -8.78 12.54
CA ARG A 77 -2.13 -7.71 12.76
C ARG A 77 -1.30 -7.48 11.50
N ILE A 78 -0.79 -8.55 10.87
CA ILE A 78 -0.09 -8.49 9.58
C ILE A 78 -0.98 -7.83 8.52
N ALA A 79 -2.23 -8.27 8.38
CA ALA A 79 -3.15 -7.72 7.40
C ALA A 79 -3.35 -6.20 7.56
N ARG A 80 -3.38 -5.68 8.79
CA ARG A 80 -3.52 -4.24 9.06
C ARG A 80 -2.26 -3.44 8.72
N LEU A 81 -1.08 -4.05 8.78
CA LEU A 81 0.18 -3.39 8.45
C LEU A 81 0.38 -3.15 6.95
N PHE A 82 -0.41 -3.81 6.08
CA PHE A 82 -0.40 -3.49 4.65
C PHE A 82 -0.80 -2.04 4.35
N ILE A 83 -1.55 -1.39 5.24
CA ILE A 83 -1.91 0.02 5.10
C ILE A 83 -0.66 0.92 5.08
N ASN A 84 0.43 0.51 5.74
CA ASN A 84 1.71 1.24 5.73
C ASN A 84 2.37 1.28 4.33
N LEU A 85 1.87 0.48 3.38
CA LEU A 85 2.32 0.43 2.00
C LEU A 85 1.36 1.15 1.03
N LEU A 86 0.27 1.73 1.53
CA LEU A 86 -0.67 2.51 0.73
C LEU A 86 -0.44 4.00 0.94
N ASP A 87 -0.74 4.80 -0.08
CA ASP A 87 -0.66 6.25 -0.03
C ASP A 87 -1.74 6.78 0.93
N GLU A 88 -1.36 7.70 1.81
CA GLU A 88 -2.26 8.26 2.85
C GLU A 88 -3.46 9.01 2.25
N PHE A 89 -3.28 9.61 1.07
CA PHE A 89 -4.29 10.41 0.39
C PHE A 89 -4.34 10.08 -1.11
N ILE A 90 -5.56 9.93 -1.62
CA ILE A 90 -5.85 9.85 -3.06
C ILE A 90 -6.82 10.97 -3.47
N PRO A 91 -6.67 11.55 -4.67
CA PRO A 91 -7.63 12.49 -5.21
C PRO A 91 -8.94 11.77 -5.58
N VAL A 92 -10.06 12.47 -5.42
CA VAL A 92 -11.42 11.96 -5.69
C VAL A 92 -12.22 13.01 -6.46
N ILE A 93 -13.19 12.56 -7.28
CA ILE A 93 -14.11 13.48 -7.96
C ILE A 93 -15.17 13.99 -6.98
N SER A 94 -15.16 15.30 -6.73
CA SER A 94 -16.16 15.95 -5.89
C SER A 94 -17.56 15.84 -6.48
N GLY A 95 -18.57 15.61 -5.64
CA GLY A 95 -19.97 15.47 -6.05
C GLY A 95 -20.38 14.04 -6.43
N THR A 96 -19.48 13.07 -6.33
CA THR A 96 -19.78 11.64 -6.49
C THR A 96 -20.10 11.00 -5.14
N GLU A 97 -21.05 10.06 -5.10
CA GLU A 97 -21.42 9.37 -3.86
C GLU A 97 -20.34 8.38 -3.39
N LEU A 98 -19.60 7.80 -4.34
CA LEU A 98 -18.67 6.70 -4.10
C LEU A 98 -17.18 7.11 -4.16
N ASN A 99 -16.89 8.41 -4.21
CA ASN A 99 -15.53 8.94 -4.37
C ASN A 99 -14.84 8.37 -5.61
N ASP A 100 -15.42 8.67 -6.78
CA ASP A 100 -14.91 8.14 -8.05
C ASP A 100 -13.48 8.59 -8.31
N ASN A 101 -12.75 7.71 -8.99
CA ASN A 101 -11.36 7.94 -9.38
C ASN A 101 -11.29 9.02 -10.46
N PRO A 102 -10.46 10.08 -10.29
CA PRO A 102 -10.36 11.20 -11.24
C PRO A 102 -9.74 10.87 -12.60
#